data_AF-A0A1F2T2Y7-F1
#
_entry.id   AF-A0A1F2T2Y7-F1
#
_cell.length_a   1.000
_cell.length_b   1.000
_cell.length_c   1.000
_cell.angle_alpha   90.00
_cell.angle_beta   90.00
_cell.angle_gamma   90.00
#
_symmetry.space_group_name_H-M   'P 1'
#
loop_
_entity.id
_entity.type
_entity.pdbx_description
1 polymer ?
#
loop_
_entity_poly.entity_id
_entity_poly.type
_entity_poly.pdbx_seq_one_letter_code
_entity_poly.pdbx_strand_id
1 'polypeptide(L)'
;MSDEMFGRLMAETLPTAEEFTFSLSGEPLATLNFDSLLEQASQYGAKLDLITNGTTLSKRRLAILIPHARRVQISVDGATKLTFEAIRLGAKFEHVMRNVRVLTRASELLPEHIRPRVSFSYTIMGSNIRELPILVRLAHDLGVPTINCHFITVLYDYVKNEAVDRHKALYNAYRRIAIKAATTLGIQLNLPPPFPGVDACAEGPLGGENMIVGEFPRNYYETLPSTGEFVEDANIEPDAQEIAATVMGRALQVSSPPEREIQEVEQRWATLRKFFHAPIAEAADNGKEMVKYCHYLHKCIYIHASGDVGPCCIVGAPTLGNANTQSVREIWNGEAYNDFRSRFYSDDPYDCCKGCTYITYIPRSVLAGEIAA
;
A
#
# COMPACT_ATOMS: atom_id res chain seq x y z
N MET A 1 -21.09 1.44 -5.88
CA MET A 1 -21.58 1.90 -4.56
C MET A 1 -22.30 3.24 -4.73
N SER A 2 -23.45 3.44 -4.08
CA SER A 2 -24.14 4.74 -4.06
C SER A 2 -23.48 5.69 -3.05
N ASP A 3 -23.65 7.00 -3.25
CA ASP A 3 -23.15 8.02 -2.31
C ASP A 3 -23.76 7.84 -0.90
N GLU A 4 -25.04 7.46 -0.83
CA GLU A 4 -25.73 7.17 0.44
C GLU A 4 -25.08 6.01 1.19
N MET A 5 -24.79 4.91 0.49
CA MET A 5 -24.12 3.76 1.09
C MET A 5 -22.72 4.14 1.57
N PHE A 6 -21.97 4.89 0.76
CA PHE A 6 -20.63 5.33 1.11
C PHE A 6 -20.62 6.25 2.34
N GLY A 7 -21.55 7.21 2.40
CA GLY A 7 -21.74 8.09 3.56
C GLY A 7 -22.04 7.32 4.84
N ARG A 8 -22.93 6.33 4.77
CA ARG A 8 -23.24 5.45 5.91
C ARG A 8 -22.01 4.64 6.34
N LEU A 9 -21.29 4.03 5.40
CA LEU A 9 -20.08 3.27 5.71
C LEU A 9 -19.02 4.12 6.40
N MET A 10 -18.80 5.35 5.91
CA MET A 10 -17.88 6.28 6.55
C MET A 10 -18.31 6.58 7.99
N ALA A 11 -19.58 6.91 8.21
CA ALA A 11 -20.11 7.20 9.54
C ALA A 11 -20.07 6.00 10.50
N GLU A 12 -20.22 4.77 9.99
CA GLU A 12 -20.14 3.54 10.79
C GLU A 12 -18.70 3.14 11.14
N THR A 13 -17.72 3.42 10.27
CA THR A 13 -16.35 2.85 10.38
C THR A 13 -15.28 3.86 10.76
N LEU A 14 -15.25 5.03 10.12
CA LEU A 14 -14.16 5.99 10.26
C LEU A 14 -14.02 6.62 11.65
N PRO A 15 -15.07 6.84 12.46
CA PRO A 15 -14.90 7.25 13.85
C PRO A 15 -13.98 6.32 14.65
N THR A 16 -13.93 5.04 14.27
CA THR A 16 -13.14 4.03 14.97
C THR A 16 -11.91 3.55 14.21
N ALA A 17 -11.70 4.06 13.00
CA ALA A 17 -10.54 3.72 12.20
C ALA A 17 -9.39 4.69 12.50
N GLU A 18 -8.18 4.18 12.67
CA GLU A 18 -6.98 5.02 12.64
C GLU A 18 -6.68 5.48 11.21
N GLU A 19 -6.92 4.59 10.25
CA GLU A 19 -6.63 4.79 8.84
C GLU A 19 -7.67 4.12 7.94
N PHE A 20 -7.81 4.65 6.74
CA PHE A 20 -8.66 4.09 5.70
C PHE A 20 -7.99 4.14 4.33
N THR A 21 -8.43 3.28 3.42
CA THR A 21 -8.00 3.30 2.03
C THR A 21 -9.19 3.24 1.09
N PHE A 22 -9.13 4.01 0.00
CA PHE A 22 -10.10 3.92 -1.10
C PHE A 22 -9.65 2.94 -2.20
N SER A 23 -8.56 2.23 -1.96
CA SER A 23 -7.92 1.35 -2.94
C SER A 23 -8.09 -0.11 -2.54
N LEU A 24 -8.91 -0.83 -3.28
CA LEU A 24 -8.90 -2.30 -3.31
C LEU A 24 -8.46 -2.82 -4.67
N SER A 25 -8.97 -2.17 -5.73
CA SER A 25 -8.62 -2.41 -7.13
C SER A 25 -8.77 -1.11 -7.92
N GLY A 26 -7.97 -0.93 -8.97
CA GLY A 26 -8.02 0.24 -9.84
C GLY A 26 -7.18 1.43 -9.33
N GLU A 27 -7.40 2.60 -9.92
CA GLU A 27 -6.71 3.84 -9.56
C GLU A 27 -7.67 4.75 -8.76
N PRO A 28 -7.45 4.96 -7.45
CA PRO A 28 -8.35 5.75 -6.62
C PRO A 28 -8.50 7.20 -7.09
N LEU A 29 -7.44 7.81 -7.64
CA LEU A 29 -7.49 9.19 -8.13
C LEU A 29 -8.22 9.33 -9.48
N ALA A 30 -8.65 8.23 -10.09
CA ALA A 30 -9.54 8.23 -11.26
C ALA A 30 -11.02 8.32 -10.86
N THR A 31 -11.35 8.17 -9.56
CA THR A 31 -12.71 8.33 -9.04
C THR A 31 -13.17 9.78 -9.19
N LEU A 32 -14.32 9.99 -9.85
CA LEU A 32 -14.82 11.33 -10.23
C LEU A 32 -15.01 12.27 -9.03
N ASN A 33 -15.45 11.74 -7.89
CA ASN A 33 -15.74 12.49 -6.67
C ASN A 33 -14.68 12.31 -5.58
N PHE A 34 -13.47 11.81 -5.89
CA PHE A 34 -12.41 11.52 -4.91
C PHE A 34 -12.18 12.66 -3.91
N ASP A 35 -12.03 13.89 -4.42
CA ASP A 35 -11.74 15.07 -3.57
C ASP A 35 -12.84 15.30 -2.52
N SER A 36 -14.11 15.18 -2.93
CA SER A 36 -15.25 15.32 -2.01
C SER A 36 -15.33 14.16 -1.01
N LEU A 37 -15.05 12.94 -1.44
CA LEU A 37 -15.03 11.77 -0.55
C LEU A 37 -13.93 11.89 0.49
N LEU A 38 -12.75 12.40 0.10
CA LEU A 38 -11.65 12.63 1.03
C LEU A 38 -11.98 13.73 2.04
N GLU A 39 -12.57 14.84 1.61
CA GLU A 39 -13.02 15.90 2.52
C GLU A 39 -14.06 15.36 3.52
N GLN A 40 -15.04 14.60 3.05
CA GLN A 40 -16.04 13.96 3.92
C GLN A 40 -15.41 12.93 4.87
N ALA A 41 -14.46 12.13 4.44
CA ALA A 41 -13.79 11.16 5.29
C ALA A 41 -12.91 11.84 6.36
N SER A 42 -12.29 12.96 6.01
CA SER A 42 -11.34 13.66 6.88
C SER A 42 -11.96 14.23 8.16
N GLN A 43 -13.27 14.46 8.18
CA GLN A 43 -13.99 14.97 9.36
C GLN A 43 -13.96 13.96 10.54
N TYR A 44 -13.73 12.68 10.26
CA TYR A 44 -13.74 11.62 11.27
C TYR A 44 -12.38 11.39 11.94
N GLY A 45 -11.34 12.15 11.58
CA GLY A 45 -10.00 12.04 12.17
C GLY A 45 -9.15 10.89 11.65
N ALA A 46 -9.75 9.84 11.08
CA ALA A 46 -9.05 8.78 10.37
C ALA A 46 -8.22 9.35 9.20
N LYS A 47 -7.02 8.81 8.98
CA LYS A 47 -6.13 9.29 7.92
C LYS A 47 -6.12 8.38 6.70
N LEU A 48 -5.92 8.97 5.52
CA LEU A 48 -5.88 8.24 4.27
C LEU A 48 -4.52 7.52 4.08
N ASP A 49 -4.60 6.24 3.77
CA ASP A 49 -3.54 5.45 3.15
C ASP A 49 -3.81 5.31 1.65
N LEU A 50 -3.13 6.14 0.86
CA LEU A 50 -3.28 6.16 -0.59
C LEU A 50 -2.27 5.23 -1.25
N ILE A 51 -2.76 4.34 -2.11
CA ILE A 51 -1.95 3.62 -3.10
C ILE A 51 -2.38 4.11 -4.48
N THR A 52 -1.46 4.70 -5.25
CA THR A 52 -1.75 5.31 -6.56
C THR A 52 -0.65 5.01 -7.57
N ASN A 53 -0.99 5.00 -8.86
CA ASN A 53 -0.05 4.96 -9.97
C ASN A 53 0.64 6.30 -10.25
N GLY A 54 0.21 7.39 -9.59
CA GLY A 54 0.84 8.72 -9.67
C GLY A 54 0.56 9.51 -10.96
N THR A 55 -0.16 8.95 -11.93
CA THR A 55 -0.39 9.58 -13.26
C THR A 55 -1.25 10.83 -13.19
N THR A 56 -2.16 10.92 -12.21
CA THR A 56 -3.15 11.99 -12.09
C THR A 56 -2.97 12.86 -10.84
N LEU A 57 -1.78 12.82 -10.23
CA LEU A 57 -1.38 13.75 -9.19
C LEU A 57 -1.20 15.14 -9.81
N SER A 58 -1.95 16.12 -9.31
CA SER A 58 -1.88 17.52 -9.75
C SER A 58 -1.74 18.43 -8.55
N LYS A 59 -1.31 19.69 -8.77
CA LYS A 59 -1.20 20.68 -7.68
C LYS A 59 -2.45 20.76 -6.81
N ARG A 60 -3.61 20.90 -7.47
CA ARG A 60 -4.91 20.99 -6.79
C ARG A 60 -5.16 19.76 -5.91
N ARG A 61 -4.90 18.56 -6.43
CA ARG A 61 -5.12 17.31 -5.69
C ARG A 61 -4.12 17.13 -4.56
N LEU A 62 -2.85 17.48 -4.76
CA LEU A 62 -1.83 17.43 -3.72
C LEU A 62 -2.19 18.35 -2.55
N ALA A 63 -2.69 19.55 -2.83
CA ALA A 63 -3.13 20.49 -1.78
C ALA A 63 -4.33 19.99 -0.97
N ILE A 64 -5.20 19.16 -1.55
CA ILE A 64 -6.32 18.50 -0.85
C ILE A 64 -5.80 17.27 -0.09
N LEU A 65 -4.94 16.49 -0.72
CA LEU A 65 -4.55 15.16 -0.24
C LEU A 65 -3.58 15.21 0.93
N ILE A 66 -2.52 16.01 0.83
CA ILE A 66 -1.42 16.06 1.79
C ILE A 66 -1.88 16.16 3.25
N PRO A 67 -2.78 17.09 3.64
CA PRO A 67 -3.18 17.23 5.06
C PRO A 67 -3.96 16.02 5.61
N HIS A 68 -4.57 15.21 4.75
CA HIS A 68 -5.42 14.09 5.15
C HIS A 68 -4.73 12.72 4.97
N ALA A 69 -3.64 12.66 4.21
CA ALA A 69 -2.89 11.44 4.00
C ALA A 69 -1.91 11.18 5.15
N ARG A 70 -1.96 9.96 5.70
CA ARG A 70 -0.90 9.42 6.55
C ARG A 70 0.23 8.87 5.69
N ARG A 71 -0.13 8.22 4.58
CA ARG A 71 0.81 7.62 3.65
C ARG A 71 0.36 7.83 2.21
N VAL A 72 1.34 8.11 1.34
CA VAL A 72 1.19 8.04 -0.11
C VAL A 72 2.19 7.02 -0.64
N GLN A 73 1.68 5.89 -1.09
CA GLN A 73 2.47 4.86 -1.75
C GLN A 73 2.27 4.97 -3.26
N ILE A 74 3.35 5.30 -3.97
CA ILE A 74 3.34 5.40 -5.42
C ILE A 74 3.81 4.06 -5.98
N SER A 75 2.98 3.42 -6.77
CA SER A 75 3.40 2.22 -7.47
C SER A 75 4.30 2.61 -8.64
N VAL A 76 5.50 2.03 -8.70
CA VAL A 76 6.49 2.28 -9.75
C VAL A 76 7.06 0.91 -10.11
N ASP A 77 6.61 0.31 -11.21
CA ASP A 77 7.03 -1.06 -11.58
C ASP A 77 8.19 -1.07 -12.59
N GLY A 78 8.86 0.07 -12.79
CA GLY A 78 10.06 0.25 -13.59
C GLY A 78 10.77 1.54 -13.21
N ALA A 79 12.10 1.49 -13.04
CA ALA A 79 12.94 2.64 -12.70
C ALA A 79 13.56 3.32 -13.93
N THR A 80 13.26 2.80 -15.13
CA THR A 80 13.63 3.39 -16.41
C THR A 80 12.39 3.61 -17.26
N LYS A 81 12.45 4.55 -18.20
CA LYS A 81 11.35 4.83 -19.13
C LYS A 81 10.88 3.57 -19.88
N LEU A 82 11.82 2.79 -20.43
CA LEU A 82 11.49 1.63 -21.26
C LEU A 82 10.70 0.60 -20.45
N THR A 83 11.21 0.22 -19.29
CA THR A 83 10.58 -0.79 -18.44
C THR A 83 9.27 -0.28 -17.83
N PHE A 84 9.26 0.98 -17.35
CA PHE A 84 8.08 1.58 -16.75
C PHE A 84 6.92 1.68 -17.73
N GLU A 85 7.14 2.24 -18.94
CA GLU A 85 6.06 2.41 -19.92
C GLU A 85 5.61 1.08 -20.55
N ALA A 86 6.49 0.07 -20.60
CA ALA A 86 6.12 -1.28 -21.04
C ALA A 86 5.22 -1.99 -20.03
N ILE A 87 5.53 -1.90 -18.73
CA ILE A 87 4.74 -2.54 -17.67
C ILE A 87 3.47 -1.73 -17.38
N ARG A 88 3.56 -0.41 -17.36
CA ARG A 88 2.46 0.52 -17.02
C ARG A 88 1.93 1.19 -18.27
N LEU A 89 1.25 0.38 -19.09
CA LEU A 89 0.68 0.81 -20.36
C LEU A 89 -0.13 2.12 -20.22
N GLY A 90 0.22 3.09 -21.06
CA GLY A 90 -0.43 4.41 -21.10
C GLY A 90 0.15 5.45 -20.13
N ALA A 91 0.94 5.05 -19.12
CA ALA A 91 1.64 6.00 -18.27
C ALA A 91 2.86 6.59 -18.99
N LYS A 92 3.28 7.79 -18.57
CA LYS A 92 4.47 8.47 -19.08
C LYS A 92 5.48 8.63 -17.96
N PHE A 93 6.67 8.06 -18.14
CA PHE A 93 7.66 7.94 -17.07
C PHE A 93 8.01 9.32 -16.50
N GLU A 94 8.41 10.25 -17.36
CA GLU A 94 8.83 11.59 -16.95
C GLU A 94 7.72 12.37 -16.24
N HIS A 95 6.48 12.24 -16.72
CA HIS A 95 5.31 12.87 -16.10
C HIS A 95 5.07 12.35 -14.68
N VAL A 96 5.14 11.03 -14.48
CA VAL A 96 4.96 10.44 -13.14
C VAL A 96 6.12 10.83 -12.23
N MET A 97 7.37 10.79 -12.70
CA MET A 97 8.53 11.19 -11.89
C MET A 97 8.44 12.66 -11.47
N ARG A 98 8.04 13.56 -12.38
CA ARG A 98 7.76 14.96 -12.05
C ARG A 98 6.69 15.09 -10.96
N ASN A 99 5.55 14.39 -11.10
CA ASN A 99 4.48 14.43 -10.10
C ASN A 99 4.95 13.96 -8.72
N VAL A 100 5.75 12.89 -8.68
CA VAL A 100 6.34 12.39 -7.43
C VAL A 100 7.26 13.43 -6.83
N ARG A 101 8.11 14.08 -7.63
CA ARG A 101 9.02 15.11 -7.12
C ARG A 101 8.28 16.33 -6.57
N VAL A 102 7.20 16.77 -7.23
CA VAL A 102 6.37 17.86 -6.72
C VAL A 102 5.72 17.47 -5.38
N LEU A 103 5.23 16.24 -5.23
CA LEU A 103 4.69 15.73 -3.96
C LEU A 103 5.73 15.73 -2.84
N THR A 104 6.91 15.15 -3.08
CA THR A 104 7.96 15.06 -2.05
C THR A 104 8.47 16.45 -1.70
N ARG A 105 8.70 17.31 -2.69
CA ARG A 105 9.15 18.68 -2.47
C ARG A 105 8.12 19.50 -1.70
N ALA A 106 6.84 19.41 -2.03
CA ALA A 106 5.78 20.08 -1.26
C ALA A 106 5.73 19.58 0.19
N SER A 107 5.94 18.28 0.39
CA SER A 107 5.97 17.66 1.73
C SER A 107 7.20 18.08 2.56
N GLU A 108 8.35 18.31 1.91
CA GLU A 108 9.57 18.85 2.55
C GLU A 108 9.38 20.28 3.07
N LEU A 109 8.53 21.09 2.42
CA LEU A 109 8.23 22.47 2.80
C LEU A 109 7.20 22.57 3.94
N LEU A 110 6.61 21.46 4.36
CA LEU A 110 5.56 21.41 5.37
C LEU A 110 6.06 20.90 6.73
N PRO A 111 5.42 21.30 7.84
CA PRO A 111 5.69 20.75 9.16
C PRO A 111 5.52 19.23 9.22
N GLU A 112 6.31 18.59 10.08
CA GLU A 112 6.35 17.12 10.19
C GLU A 112 5.00 16.46 10.53
N HIS A 113 4.14 17.13 11.30
CA HIS A 113 2.83 16.58 11.67
C HIS A 113 1.78 16.67 10.55
N ILE A 114 2.08 17.37 9.45
CA ILE A 114 1.19 17.52 8.29
C ILE A 114 1.62 16.61 7.13
N ARG A 115 2.93 16.39 6.96
CA ARG A 115 3.47 15.66 5.82
C ARG A 115 3.08 14.16 5.83
N PRO A 116 2.63 13.59 4.71
CA PRO A 116 2.45 12.14 4.60
C PRO A 116 3.79 11.42 4.50
N ARG A 117 3.81 10.14 4.90
CA ARG A 117 4.91 9.24 4.55
C ARG A 117 4.83 8.87 3.08
N VAL A 118 5.81 9.27 2.28
CA VAL A 118 5.89 8.92 0.87
C VAL A 118 6.73 7.66 0.68
N SER A 119 6.28 6.72 -0.13
CA SER A 119 7.04 5.51 -0.45
C SER A 119 6.80 5.04 -1.88
N PHE A 120 7.73 4.27 -2.42
CA PHE A 120 7.50 3.46 -3.60
C PHE A 120 6.96 2.07 -3.24
N SER A 121 6.08 1.55 -4.08
CA SER A 121 5.73 0.13 -4.18
C SER A 121 6.23 -0.40 -5.50
N TYR A 122 7.01 -1.47 -5.47
CA TYR A 122 7.69 -2.02 -6.63
C TYR A 122 7.43 -3.51 -6.75
N THR A 123 6.73 -3.93 -7.81
CA THR A 123 6.54 -5.35 -8.10
C THR A 123 7.75 -5.87 -8.84
N ILE A 124 8.53 -6.73 -8.19
CA ILE A 124 9.72 -7.36 -8.79
C ILE A 124 9.26 -8.41 -9.79
N MET A 125 9.75 -8.26 -11.02
CA MET A 125 9.43 -9.02 -12.21
C MET A 125 10.73 -9.32 -12.97
N GLY A 126 10.78 -10.41 -13.73
CA GLY A 126 11.96 -10.74 -14.53
C GLY A 126 12.45 -9.59 -15.44
N SER A 127 11.51 -8.82 -15.99
CA SER A 127 11.78 -7.63 -16.81
C SER A 127 12.47 -6.50 -16.06
N ASN A 128 12.35 -6.43 -14.73
CA ASN A 128 12.75 -5.25 -13.96
C ASN A 128 13.73 -5.53 -12.79
N ILE A 129 14.07 -6.79 -12.50
CA ILE A 129 15.04 -7.17 -11.42
C ILE A 129 16.35 -6.36 -11.50
N ARG A 130 16.85 -6.12 -12.71
CA ARG A 130 18.12 -5.41 -12.92
C ARG A 130 18.08 -3.94 -12.51
N GLU A 131 16.88 -3.39 -12.39
CA GLU A 131 16.64 -2.00 -12.04
C GLU A 131 16.61 -1.74 -10.54
N LEU A 132 16.66 -2.75 -9.67
CA LEU A 132 16.62 -2.53 -8.22
C LEU A 132 17.64 -1.48 -7.72
N PRO A 133 18.91 -1.45 -8.18
CA PRO A 133 19.84 -0.39 -7.79
C PRO A 133 19.53 0.98 -8.42
N ILE A 134 18.92 1.00 -9.62
CA ILE A 134 18.50 2.23 -10.30
C ILE A 134 17.30 2.83 -9.57
N LEU A 135 16.34 2.00 -9.15
CA LEU A 135 15.19 2.36 -8.33
C LEU A 135 15.61 3.07 -7.05
N VAL A 136 16.67 2.58 -6.38
CA VAL A 136 17.21 3.23 -5.17
C VAL A 136 17.73 4.63 -5.48
N ARG A 137 18.49 4.81 -6.57
CA ARG A 137 18.98 6.14 -6.98
C ARG A 137 17.84 7.07 -7.36
N LEU A 138 16.88 6.56 -8.12
CA LEU A 138 15.67 7.29 -8.51
C LEU A 138 14.87 7.74 -7.27
N ALA A 139 14.68 6.88 -6.28
CA ALA A 139 14.01 7.23 -5.03
C ALA A 139 14.77 8.32 -4.26
N HIS A 140 16.10 8.20 -4.14
CA HIS A 140 16.96 9.21 -3.55
C HIS A 140 16.79 10.58 -4.23
N ASP A 141 16.92 10.62 -5.56
CA ASP A 141 16.88 11.86 -6.33
C ASP A 141 15.48 12.51 -6.29
N LEU A 142 14.43 11.69 -6.19
CA LEU A 142 13.06 12.16 -6.04
C LEU A 142 12.69 12.55 -4.60
N GLY A 143 13.54 12.28 -3.60
CA GLY A 143 13.24 12.53 -2.18
C GLY A 143 12.23 11.54 -1.58
N VAL A 144 12.18 10.31 -2.10
CA VAL A 144 11.32 9.23 -1.59
C VAL A 144 12.12 8.36 -0.61
N PRO A 145 11.80 8.38 0.70
CA PRO A 145 12.65 7.76 1.73
C PRO A 145 12.54 6.23 1.81
N THR A 146 11.46 5.64 1.32
CA THR A 146 11.16 4.21 1.52
C THR A 146 10.72 3.55 0.21
N ILE A 147 11.23 2.35 -0.03
CA ILE A 147 10.83 1.47 -1.14
C ILE A 147 10.35 0.15 -0.56
N ASN A 148 9.14 -0.27 -0.94
CA ASN A 148 8.56 -1.55 -0.58
C ASN A 148 8.49 -2.43 -1.83
N CYS A 149 9.19 -3.56 -1.82
CA CYS A 149 9.22 -4.48 -2.94
C CYS A 149 8.49 -5.78 -2.63
N HIS A 150 7.74 -6.30 -3.60
CA HIS A 150 7.07 -7.59 -3.52
C HIS A 150 7.33 -8.38 -4.80
N PHE A 151 7.37 -9.70 -4.73
CA PHE A 151 7.39 -10.50 -5.97
C PHE A 151 6.04 -10.43 -6.67
N ILE A 152 6.07 -10.47 -8.01
CA ILE A 152 4.85 -10.64 -8.79
C ILE A 152 4.10 -11.91 -8.37
N THR A 153 2.80 -11.78 -8.16
CA THR A 153 1.89 -12.93 -8.06
C THR A 153 1.37 -13.26 -9.46
N VAL A 154 1.63 -14.48 -9.92
CA VAL A 154 1.21 -14.93 -11.26
C VAL A 154 -0.26 -15.35 -11.21
N LEU A 155 -1.13 -14.43 -11.65
CA LEU A 155 -2.57 -14.70 -11.77
C LEU A 155 -3.00 -15.02 -13.21
N TYR A 156 -2.14 -14.69 -14.19
CA TYR A 156 -2.44 -14.83 -15.62
C TYR A 156 -1.24 -15.39 -16.37
N ASP A 157 -1.50 -16.18 -17.42
CA ASP A 157 -0.45 -16.86 -18.20
C ASP A 157 0.53 -15.91 -18.87
N TYR A 158 0.09 -14.71 -19.26
CA TYR A 158 0.96 -13.76 -19.98
C TYR A 158 2.09 -13.18 -19.10
N VAL A 159 1.98 -13.25 -17.75
CA VAL A 159 3.04 -12.84 -16.82
C VAL A 159 3.80 -14.01 -16.22
N LYS A 160 3.56 -15.25 -16.66
CA LYS A 160 4.19 -16.45 -16.07
C LYS A 160 5.73 -16.44 -16.16
N ASN A 161 6.28 -15.78 -17.17
CA ASN A 161 7.73 -15.67 -17.38
C ASN A 161 8.36 -14.55 -16.53
N GLU A 162 7.54 -13.64 -15.99
CA GLU A 162 7.96 -12.59 -15.06
C GLU A 162 8.17 -13.12 -13.64
N ALA A 163 7.70 -14.34 -13.35
CA ALA A 163 7.86 -14.98 -12.04
C ALA A 163 9.33 -15.01 -11.61
N VAL A 164 9.63 -14.41 -10.45
CA VAL A 164 11.01 -14.28 -9.95
C VAL A 164 11.65 -15.65 -9.66
N ASP A 165 10.84 -16.70 -9.43
CA ASP A 165 11.31 -18.09 -9.32
C ASP A 165 12.07 -18.60 -10.56
N ARG A 166 11.86 -17.99 -11.72
CA ARG A 166 12.62 -18.29 -12.95
C ARG A 166 13.95 -17.54 -13.03
N HIS A 167 14.16 -16.58 -12.15
CA HIS A 167 15.26 -15.60 -12.17
C HIS A 167 15.99 -15.51 -10.82
N LYS A 168 16.02 -16.60 -10.05
CA LYS A 168 16.49 -16.63 -8.65
C LYS A 168 17.93 -16.11 -8.47
N ALA A 169 18.86 -16.58 -9.30
CA ALA A 169 20.27 -16.17 -9.24
C ALA A 169 20.44 -14.68 -9.54
N LEU A 170 19.70 -14.18 -10.54
CA LEU A 170 19.66 -12.77 -10.92
C LEU A 170 19.10 -11.90 -9.80
N TYR A 171 17.98 -12.31 -9.20
CA TYR A 171 17.40 -11.63 -8.04
C TYR A 171 18.40 -11.58 -6.88
N ASN A 172 19.02 -12.70 -6.52
CA ASN A 172 20.01 -12.74 -5.44
C ASN A 172 21.18 -11.78 -5.69
N ALA A 173 21.64 -11.64 -6.93
CA ALA A 173 22.69 -10.68 -7.31
C ALA A 173 22.23 -9.22 -7.16
N TYR A 174 21.14 -8.84 -7.84
CA TYR A 174 20.67 -7.44 -7.83
C TYR A 174 20.09 -7.01 -6.49
N ARG A 175 19.58 -7.93 -5.67
CA ARG A 175 19.23 -7.71 -4.26
C ARG A 175 20.44 -7.22 -3.47
N ARG A 176 21.61 -7.88 -3.60
CA ARG A 176 22.85 -7.48 -2.90
C ARG A 176 23.32 -6.10 -3.34
N ILE A 177 23.28 -5.83 -4.64
CA ILE A 177 23.71 -4.53 -5.21
C ILE A 177 22.77 -3.41 -4.73
N ALA A 178 21.46 -3.65 -4.75
CA ALA A 178 20.46 -2.67 -4.33
C ALA A 178 20.55 -2.35 -2.82
N ILE A 179 20.77 -3.36 -1.96
CA ILE A 179 21.00 -3.14 -0.53
C ILE A 179 22.22 -2.24 -0.30
N LYS A 180 23.34 -2.50 -0.99
CA LYS A 180 24.53 -1.65 -0.88
C LYS A 180 24.24 -0.20 -1.31
N ALA A 181 23.51 -0.01 -2.40
CA ALA A 181 23.10 1.31 -2.86
C ALA A 181 22.20 2.00 -1.83
N ALA A 182 21.23 1.28 -1.26
CA ALA A 182 20.28 1.83 -0.29
C ALA A 182 20.96 2.25 1.01
N THR A 183 21.90 1.45 1.52
CA THR A 183 22.73 1.83 2.68
C THR A 183 23.55 3.08 2.39
N THR A 184 24.15 3.18 1.20
CA THR A 184 24.97 4.34 0.81
C THR A 184 24.14 5.62 0.72
N LEU A 185 22.91 5.53 0.20
CA LEU A 185 22.04 6.67 -0.07
C LEU A 185 21.01 6.94 1.03
N GLY A 186 21.02 6.19 2.13
CA GLY A 186 20.09 6.38 3.24
C GLY A 186 18.62 6.01 2.93
N ILE A 187 18.38 5.13 1.97
CA ILE A 187 17.03 4.69 1.57
C ILE A 187 16.61 3.46 2.38
N GLN A 188 15.41 3.49 2.95
CA GLN A 188 14.81 2.30 3.55
C GLN A 188 14.28 1.37 2.45
N LEU A 189 14.99 0.29 2.19
CA LEU A 189 14.65 -0.68 1.15
C LEU A 189 14.15 -1.98 1.75
N ASN A 190 12.85 -2.25 1.61
CA ASN A 190 12.19 -3.47 2.05
C ASN A 190 12.11 -4.45 0.89
N LEU A 191 12.89 -5.54 0.95
CA LEU A 191 12.97 -6.56 -0.09
C LEU A 191 12.57 -7.93 0.46
N PRO A 192 11.98 -8.82 -0.38
CA PRO A 192 11.85 -10.23 -0.03
C PRO A 192 13.20 -10.87 0.39
N PRO A 193 13.18 -11.98 1.13
CA PRO A 193 14.40 -12.73 1.45
C PRO A 193 15.04 -13.27 0.15
N PRO A 194 16.36 -13.53 0.16
CA PRO A 194 17.01 -14.18 -0.98
C PRO A 194 16.51 -15.63 -1.12
N PHE A 195 16.64 -16.20 -2.31
CA PHE A 195 16.38 -17.62 -2.52
C PHE A 195 17.50 -18.44 -1.86
N PRO A 196 17.19 -19.31 -0.87
CA PRO A 196 18.20 -20.10 -0.18
C PRO A 196 18.81 -21.15 -1.13
N GLY A 197 20.12 -21.40 -0.98
CA GLY A 197 20.84 -22.39 -1.78
C GLY A 197 21.05 -22.01 -3.25
N VAL A 198 20.77 -20.77 -3.64
CA VAL A 198 20.99 -20.27 -5.02
C VAL A 198 22.10 -19.23 -5.03
N ASP A 199 23.18 -19.52 -5.74
CA ASP A 199 24.28 -18.57 -5.91
C ASP A 199 23.85 -17.33 -6.71
N ALA A 200 24.35 -16.18 -6.27
CA ALA A 200 24.07 -14.91 -6.92
C ALA A 200 24.84 -14.82 -8.24
N CYS A 201 24.14 -14.59 -9.35
CA CYS A 201 24.74 -14.39 -10.67
C CYS A 201 24.07 -13.19 -11.35
N ALA A 202 24.87 -12.18 -11.74
CA ALA A 202 24.36 -11.02 -12.48
C ALA A 202 24.19 -11.31 -13.99
N GLU A 203 24.77 -12.42 -14.46
CA GLU A 203 24.63 -12.89 -15.83
C GLU A 203 23.26 -13.55 -16.05
N GLY A 204 22.76 -13.44 -17.27
CA GLY A 204 21.48 -14.01 -17.69
C GLY A 204 20.87 -13.21 -18.84
N PRO A 205 19.90 -13.78 -19.56
CA PRO A 205 19.28 -13.12 -20.70
C PRO A 205 18.59 -11.80 -20.28
N LEU A 206 18.73 -10.78 -21.13
CA LEU A 206 18.00 -9.51 -21.02
C LEU A 206 16.68 -9.67 -21.77
N GLY A 207 15.58 -9.84 -21.02
CA GLY A 207 14.29 -10.17 -21.61
C GLY A 207 14.21 -11.65 -22.03
N GLY A 208 13.30 -11.96 -22.94
CA GLY A 208 13.04 -13.31 -23.40
C GLY A 208 11.65 -13.45 -24.01
N GLU A 209 11.39 -14.59 -24.65
CA GLU A 209 10.07 -14.86 -25.25
C GLU A 209 8.96 -14.78 -24.19
N ASN A 210 7.88 -14.06 -24.52
CA ASN A 210 6.73 -13.85 -23.65
C ASN A 210 7.07 -13.19 -22.30
N MET A 211 8.12 -12.37 -22.26
CA MET A 211 8.34 -11.36 -21.21
C MET A 211 7.61 -10.07 -21.59
N ILE A 212 7.26 -9.23 -20.62
CA ILE A 212 6.70 -7.90 -20.88
C ILE A 212 7.71 -7.05 -21.63
N VAL A 213 8.96 -7.05 -21.18
CA VAL A 213 10.07 -6.48 -21.95
C VAL A 213 10.81 -7.62 -22.65
N GLY A 214 10.44 -7.86 -23.90
CA GLY A 214 11.01 -8.92 -24.72
C GLY A 214 12.47 -8.68 -25.11
N GLU A 215 12.83 -7.44 -25.42
CA GLU A 215 14.17 -7.05 -25.85
C GLU A 215 14.59 -5.73 -25.20
N PHE A 216 15.84 -5.67 -24.76
CA PHE A 216 16.48 -4.44 -24.31
C PHE A 216 17.49 -3.93 -25.35
N PRO A 217 17.67 -2.61 -25.48
CA PRO A 217 18.77 -2.06 -26.26
C PRO A 217 20.13 -2.63 -25.80
N ARG A 218 21.09 -2.73 -26.73
CA ARG A 218 22.46 -3.13 -26.37
C ARG A 218 23.04 -2.14 -25.35
N ASN A 219 23.71 -2.67 -24.33
CA ASN A 219 24.31 -1.91 -23.23
C ASN A 219 23.32 -0.99 -22.49
N TYR A 220 22.02 -1.29 -22.53
CA TYR A 220 20.96 -0.39 -22.04
C TYR A 220 21.26 0.21 -20.67
N TYR A 221 21.57 -0.63 -19.69
CA TYR A 221 21.83 -0.20 -18.30
C TYR A 221 23.16 0.56 -18.12
N GLU A 222 24.11 0.41 -19.04
CA GLU A 222 25.39 1.12 -19.03
C GLU A 222 25.26 2.51 -19.63
N THR A 223 24.27 2.70 -20.51
CA THR A 223 24.01 3.95 -21.24
C THR A 223 22.84 4.75 -20.68
N LEU A 224 22.26 4.34 -19.54
CA LEU A 224 21.16 5.07 -18.94
C LEU A 224 21.61 6.48 -18.53
N PRO A 225 20.76 7.51 -18.75
CA PRO A 225 21.02 8.83 -18.22
C PRO A 225 21.08 8.81 -16.69
N SER A 226 21.69 9.85 -16.13
CA SER A 226 21.63 10.05 -14.67
C SER A 226 20.18 10.19 -14.23
N THR A 227 19.82 9.60 -13.09
CA THR A 227 18.48 9.72 -12.51
C THR A 227 18.12 11.17 -12.13
N GLY A 228 19.12 12.06 -12.01
CA GLY A 228 18.92 13.49 -11.74
C GLY A 228 18.23 14.27 -12.87
N GLU A 229 18.29 13.82 -14.13
CA GLU A 229 17.69 14.55 -15.27
C GLU A 229 16.16 14.66 -15.15
N PHE A 230 15.49 13.75 -14.44
CA PHE A 230 14.04 13.78 -14.23
C PHE A 230 13.60 14.77 -13.13
N VAL A 231 14.56 15.31 -12.38
CA VAL A 231 14.35 16.24 -11.26
C VAL A 231 14.58 17.69 -11.68
N GLU A 232 15.13 17.91 -12.87
CA GLU A 232 15.46 19.22 -13.43
C GLU A 232 14.27 19.82 -14.21
N ASP A 233 13.22 20.21 -13.48
CA ASP A 233 12.13 21.00 -14.05
C ASP A 233 11.91 22.28 -13.23
N ALA A 234 12.06 23.43 -13.91
CA ALA A 234 11.98 24.76 -13.32
C ALA A 234 10.65 25.04 -12.60
N ASN A 235 9.60 24.28 -12.90
CA ASN A 235 8.28 24.45 -12.27
C ASN A 235 8.11 23.63 -10.98
N ILE A 236 9.01 22.71 -10.64
CA ILE A 236 8.86 21.87 -9.43
C ILE A 236 8.83 22.72 -8.16
N GLU A 237 9.78 23.65 -8.02
CA GLU A 237 9.89 24.50 -6.83
C GLU A 237 8.68 25.46 -6.70
N PRO A 238 8.30 26.24 -7.74
CA PRO A 238 7.09 27.06 -7.68
C PRO A 238 5.82 26.25 -7.37
N ASP A 239 5.65 25.10 -8.01
CA ASP A 239 4.47 24.25 -7.80
C ASP A 239 4.40 23.73 -6.36
N ALA A 240 5.54 23.31 -5.80
CA ALA A 240 5.64 22.84 -4.42
C ALA A 240 5.35 23.96 -3.41
N GLN A 241 5.84 25.17 -3.64
CA GLN A 241 5.60 26.34 -2.80
C GLN A 241 4.11 26.73 -2.80
N GLU A 242 3.47 26.72 -3.97
CA GLU A 242 2.02 26.99 -4.11
C GLU A 242 1.18 25.97 -3.33
N ILE A 243 1.52 24.68 -3.43
CA ILE A 243 0.86 23.60 -2.68
C ILE A 243 1.05 23.82 -1.18
N ALA A 244 2.29 24.02 -0.72
CA ALA A 244 2.60 24.19 0.70
C ALA A 244 1.87 25.41 1.30
N ALA A 245 1.86 26.54 0.58
CA ALA A 245 1.11 27.73 0.99
C ALA A 245 -0.39 27.47 1.09
N THR A 246 -0.96 26.73 0.13
CA THR A 246 -2.38 26.35 0.15
C THR A 246 -2.71 25.45 1.34
N VAL A 247 -1.88 24.44 1.62
CA VAL A 247 -2.05 23.52 2.75
C VAL A 247 -1.96 24.27 4.08
N MET A 248 -0.95 25.13 4.25
CA MET A 248 -0.78 25.93 5.47
C MET A 248 -1.94 26.92 5.68
N GLY A 249 -2.40 27.56 4.60
CA GLY A 249 -3.56 28.47 4.65
C GLY A 249 -4.84 27.77 5.12
N ARG A 250 -5.07 26.52 4.70
CA ARG A 250 -6.20 25.69 5.15
C ARG A 250 -6.03 25.22 6.58
N ALA A 251 -4.84 24.77 6.98
CA ALA A 251 -4.58 24.28 8.33
C ALA A 251 -4.85 25.34 9.42
N LEU A 252 -4.60 26.62 9.13
CA LEU A 252 -4.92 27.75 10.02
C LEU A 252 -6.42 27.98 10.23
N GLN A 253 -7.28 27.44 9.37
CA GLN A 253 -8.73 27.63 9.42
C GLN A 253 -9.47 26.48 10.13
N VAL A 254 -8.81 25.34 10.38
CA VAL A 254 -9.43 24.18 11.03
C VAL A 254 -9.30 24.32 12.55
N SER A 255 -10.41 24.63 13.23
CA SER A 255 -10.50 24.55 14.69
C SER A 255 -10.47 23.10 15.16
N SER A 256 -9.84 22.82 16.31
CA SER A 256 -9.87 21.50 16.94
C SER A 256 -11.31 20.98 17.09
N PRO A 257 -11.57 19.67 16.90
CA PRO A 257 -12.88 19.10 17.13
C PRO A 257 -13.30 19.34 18.60
N PRO A 258 -14.57 19.68 18.87
CA PRO A 258 -15.05 19.89 20.24
C PRO A 258 -14.88 18.62 21.09
N GLU A 259 -14.53 18.75 22.37
CA GLU A 259 -14.34 17.62 23.32
C GLU A 259 -15.51 16.62 23.36
N ARG A 260 -16.74 17.10 23.11
CA ARG A 260 -17.96 16.28 23.04
C ARG A 260 -17.94 15.27 21.90
N GLU A 261 -17.35 15.64 20.76
CA GLU A 261 -17.23 14.79 19.57
C GLU A 261 -16.22 13.66 19.83
N ILE A 262 -15.15 13.95 20.57
CA ILE A 262 -14.14 12.96 21.00
C ILE A 262 -14.75 11.90 21.93
N GLN A 263 -15.55 12.31 22.92
CA GLN A 263 -16.20 11.38 23.86
C GLN A 263 -17.23 10.46 23.19
N GLU A 264 -18.01 10.98 22.24
CA GLU A 264 -18.98 10.18 21.47
C GLU A 264 -18.26 9.14 20.58
N VAL A 265 -17.11 9.50 20.02
CA VAL A 265 -16.22 8.59 19.29
C VAL A 265 -15.68 7.49 20.21
N GLU A 266 -15.13 7.82 21.38
CA GLU A 266 -14.63 6.83 22.35
C GLU A 266 -15.72 5.87 22.85
N GLN A 267 -16.95 6.36 23.03
CA GLN A 267 -18.07 5.53 23.43
C GLN A 267 -18.51 4.57 22.30
N ARG A 268 -18.43 5.00 21.03
CA ARG A 268 -18.61 4.13 19.86
C ARG A 268 -17.50 3.05 19.80
N TRP A 269 -16.25 3.42 20.06
CA TRP A 269 -15.10 2.49 20.18
C TRP A 269 -15.33 1.38 21.20
N ALA A 270 -15.76 1.74 22.41
CA ALA A 270 -16.05 0.77 23.48
C ALA A 270 -17.15 -0.25 23.08
N THR A 271 -17.94 0.08 22.07
CA THR A 271 -19.12 -0.65 21.66
C THR A 271 -18.85 -1.60 20.48
N LEU A 272 -17.88 -1.29 19.62
CA LEU A 272 -17.31 -2.21 18.63
C LEU A 272 -16.36 -3.24 19.26
N ARG A 273 -15.53 -2.82 20.23
CA ARG A 273 -14.59 -3.69 20.96
C ARG A 273 -15.24 -4.76 21.85
N LYS A 274 -16.53 -4.63 22.16
CA LYS A 274 -17.25 -5.49 23.12
C LYS A 274 -17.43 -6.94 22.66
N PHE A 275 -17.36 -7.22 21.37
CA PHE A 275 -17.71 -8.53 20.82
C PHE A 275 -16.49 -9.34 20.44
N PHE A 276 -15.58 -9.42 21.40
CA PHE A 276 -14.55 -10.41 21.41
C PHE A 276 -15.11 -11.75 21.81
N HIS A 277 -15.36 -12.60 20.83
CA HIS A 277 -15.92 -13.90 21.12
C HIS A 277 -14.83 -14.84 21.69
N ALA A 278 -15.16 -15.50 22.80
CA ALA A 278 -14.41 -16.61 23.41
C ALA A 278 -13.87 -17.71 22.44
N PRO A 279 -14.50 -18.04 21.29
CA PRO A 279 -14.04 -19.07 20.38
C PRO A 279 -12.64 -18.85 19.79
N ILE A 280 -12.16 -17.60 19.69
CA ILE A 280 -10.80 -17.35 19.18
C ILE A 280 -9.74 -17.72 20.23
N ALA A 281 -10.00 -17.48 21.51
CA ALA A 281 -9.09 -17.84 22.59
C ALA A 281 -8.95 -19.37 22.69
N GLU A 282 -10.07 -20.10 22.53
CA GLU A 282 -10.08 -21.56 22.47
C GLU A 282 -9.39 -22.09 21.20
N ALA A 283 -9.70 -21.54 20.02
CA ALA A 283 -9.08 -21.98 18.76
C ALA A 283 -7.57 -21.65 18.69
N ALA A 284 -7.13 -20.56 19.31
CA ALA A 284 -5.73 -20.19 19.42
C ALA A 284 -4.97 -20.99 20.50
N ASP A 285 -5.67 -21.71 21.38
CA ASP A 285 -5.08 -22.54 22.41
C ASP A 285 -4.59 -23.88 21.84
N ASN A 286 -3.38 -23.86 21.29
CA ASN A 286 -2.71 -25.05 20.77
C ASN A 286 -1.42 -25.41 21.53
N GLY A 287 -1.23 -24.85 22.73
CA GLY A 287 -0.04 -25.07 23.55
C GLY A 287 1.27 -24.46 23.02
N LYS A 288 1.26 -23.70 21.91
CA LYS A 288 2.47 -23.07 21.35
C LYS A 288 2.78 -21.73 22.02
N GLU A 289 4.08 -21.42 22.16
CA GLU A 289 4.56 -20.13 22.66
C GLU A 289 4.34 -18.99 21.66
N MET A 290 4.55 -19.27 20.37
CA MET A 290 4.32 -18.36 19.26
C MET A 290 3.09 -18.80 18.48
N VAL A 291 2.13 -17.89 18.29
CA VAL A 291 0.85 -18.15 17.64
C VAL A 291 0.76 -17.35 16.35
N LYS A 292 0.24 -17.97 15.28
CA LYS A 292 -0.02 -17.28 14.00
C LYS A 292 -1.00 -16.13 14.22
N TYR A 293 -0.78 -14.99 13.58
CA TYR A 293 -1.61 -13.79 13.70
C TYR A 293 -1.73 -13.09 12.35
N CYS A 294 -2.94 -12.63 12.04
CA CYS A 294 -3.24 -11.88 10.83
C CYS A 294 -3.82 -10.51 11.21
N HIS A 295 -3.04 -9.44 10.95
CA HIS A 295 -3.47 -8.07 11.21
C HIS A 295 -4.76 -7.73 10.45
N TYR A 296 -4.84 -8.10 9.16
CA TYR A 296 -6.00 -7.81 8.33
C TYR A 296 -7.29 -8.42 8.88
N LEU A 297 -7.23 -9.64 9.39
CA LEU A 297 -8.40 -10.35 9.91
C LEU A 297 -8.95 -9.73 11.22
N HIS A 298 -8.09 -9.10 11.99
CA HIS A 298 -8.42 -8.59 13.32
C HIS A 298 -8.55 -7.07 13.40
N LYS A 299 -7.95 -6.33 12.47
CA LYS A 299 -7.85 -4.86 12.51
C LYS A 299 -8.36 -4.16 11.27
N CYS A 300 -8.58 -4.89 10.19
CA CYS A 300 -9.01 -4.30 8.92
C CYS A 300 -10.32 -4.91 8.46
N ILE A 301 -11.14 -4.12 7.79
CA ILE A 301 -12.33 -4.60 7.10
C ILE A 301 -12.27 -4.20 5.64
N TYR A 302 -12.61 -5.13 4.76
CA TYR A 302 -12.62 -4.93 3.31
C TYR A 302 -14.05 -4.90 2.80
N ILE A 303 -14.43 -3.79 2.18
CA ILE A 303 -15.78 -3.58 1.65
C ILE A 303 -15.65 -3.26 0.16
N HIS A 304 -16.24 -4.10 -0.68
CA HIS A 304 -16.24 -3.92 -2.13
C HIS A 304 -17.29 -2.89 -2.57
N ALA A 305 -17.13 -2.37 -3.79
CA ALA A 305 -18.09 -1.43 -4.38
C ALA A 305 -19.50 -2.02 -4.58
N SER A 306 -19.61 -3.36 -4.61
CA SER A 306 -20.87 -4.12 -4.60
C SER A 306 -21.53 -4.18 -3.23
N GLY A 307 -20.82 -3.80 -2.16
CA GLY A 307 -21.22 -3.97 -0.77
C GLY A 307 -20.78 -5.29 -0.14
N ASP A 308 -20.24 -6.23 -0.93
CA ASP A 308 -19.69 -7.46 -0.36
C ASP A 308 -18.55 -7.15 0.60
N VAL A 309 -18.54 -7.82 1.74
CA VAL A 309 -17.53 -7.65 2.79
C VAL A 309 -16.68 -8.91 2.88
N GLY A 310 -15.36 -8.75 2.80
CA GLY A 310 -14.39 -9.83 2.88
C GLY A 310 -13.44 -9.72 4.09
N PRO A 311 -12.68 -10.79 4.41
CA PRO A 311 -11.70 -10.79 5.49
C PRO A 311 -10.36 -10.14 5.11
N CYS A 312 -10.04 -10.10 3.81
CA CYS A 312 -8.77 -9.56 3.30
C CYS A 312 -8.87 -9.32 1.78
N CYS A 313 -7.81 -8.75 1.19
CA CYS A 313 -7.71 -8.49 -0.24
C CYS A 313 -7.26 -9.69 -1.10
N ILE A 314 -7.03 -10.87 -0.51
CA ILE A 314 -6.57 -12.05 -1.25
C ILE A 314 -7.67 -12.56 -2.19
N VAL A 315 -7.30 -12.81 -3.45
CA VAL A 315 -8.19 -13.36 -4.46
C VAL A 315 -8.75 -14.70 -3.99
N GLY A 316 -10.07 -14.89 -4.12
CA GLY A 316 -10.76 -16.11 -3.67
C GLY A 316 -11.08 -16.14 -2.18
N ALA A 317 -10.81 -15.07 -1.42
CA ALA A 317 -11.35 -14.94 -0.08
C ALA A 317 -12.90 -14.95 -0.10
N PRO A 318 -13.55 -15.61 0.87
CA PRO A 318 -15.01 -15.71 0.90
C PRO A 318 -15.66 -14.37 1.25
N THR A 319 -16.89 -14.17 0.77
CA THR A 319 -17.77 -13.09 1.24
C THR A 319 -18.33 -13.45 2.62
N LEU A 320 -18.16 -12.55 3.59
CA LEU A 320 -18.57 -12.72 4.99
C LEU A 320 -19.86 -11.96 5.34
N GLY A 321 -20.35 -11.13 4.44
CA GLY A 321 -21.59 -10.37 4.60
C GLY A 321 -21.76 -9.37 3.47
N ASN A 322 -22.88 -8.65 3.47
CA ASN A 322 -23.14 -7.61 2.48
C ASN A 322 -23.62 -6.32 3.15
N ALA A 323 -22.84 -5.26 3.00
CA ALA A 323 -23.09 -3.97 3.60
C ALA A 323 -24.34 -3.27 3.04
N ASN A 324 -24.96 -3.73 1.94
CA ASN A 324 -26.25 -3.17 1.52
C ASN A 324 -27.42 -3.62 2.42
N THR A 325 -27.29 -4.78 3.08
CA THR A 325 -28.38 -5.38 3.86
C THR A 325 -28.08 -5.44 5.35
N GLN A 326 -26.81 -5.29 5.75
CA GLN A 326 -26.35 -5.35 7.13
C GLN A 326 -25.47 -4.13 7.45
N SER A 327 -25.48 -3.69 8.70
CA SER A 327 -24.47 -2.74 9.19
C SER A 327 -23.09 -3.41 9.25
N VAL A 328 -22.03 -2.62 9.14
CA VAL A 328 -20.65 -3.10 9.25
C VAL A 328 -20.43 -3.82 10.58
N ARG A 329 -21.06 -3.31 11.64
CA ARG A 329 -21.01 -3.91 12.96
C ARG A 329 -21.65 -5.30 13.03
N GLU A 330 -22.79 -5.49 12.39
CA GLU A 330 -23.45 -6.80 12.32
C GLU A 330 -22.59 -7.81 11.54
N ILE A 331 -21.95 -7.37 10.45
CA ILE A 331 -21.07 -8.23 9.67
C ILE A 331 -19.81 -8.61 10.45
N TRP A 332 -19.12 -7.62 11.03
CA TRP A 332 -17.85 -7.80 11.76
C TRP A 332 -17.98 -8.75 12.96
N ASN A 333 -19.14 -8.72 13.63
CA ASN A 333 -19.46 -9.55 14.79
C ASN A 333 -20.37 -10.74 14.43
N GLY A 334 -20.65 -10.94 13.15
CA GLY A 334 -21.54 -11.96 12.65
C GLY A 334 -20.90 -13.35 12.67
N GLU A 335 -21.74 -14.37 12.53
CA GLU A 335 -21.34 -15.78 12.55
C GLU A 335 -20.25 -16.09 11.50
N ALA A 336 -20.39 -15.59 10.27
CA ALA A 336 -19.42 -15.83 9.19
C ALA A 336 -18.02 -15.29 9.51
N TYR A 337 -17.91 -14.09 10.08
CA TYR A 337 -16.62 -13.51 10.47
C TYR A 337 -16.00 -14.29 11.64
N ASN A 338 -16.82 -14.72 12.60
CA ASN A 338 -16.37 -15.50 13.73
C ASN A 338 -15.93 -16.92 13.34
N ASP A 339 -16.63 -17.59 12.41
CA ASP A 339 -16.20 -18.87 11.85
C ASP A 339 -14.86 -18.71 11.11
N PHE A 340 -14.71 -17.66 10.29
CA PHE A 340 -13.44 -17.38 9.60
C PHE A 340 -12.29 -17.20 10.58
N ARG A 341 -12.49 -16.41 11.65
CA ARG A 341 -11.49 -16.24 12.71
C ARG A 341 -11.17 -17.54 13.43
N SER A 342 -12.17 -18.33 13.80
CA SER A 342 -11.96 -19.62 14.46
C SER A 342 -11.17 -20.60 13.59
N ARG A 343 -11.58 -20.78 12.33
CA ARG A 343 -10.88 -21.64 11.37
C ARG A 343 -9.47 -21.15 11.04
N PHE A 344 -9.25 -19.83 11.03
CA PHE A 344 -7.89 -19.30 10.86
C PHE A 344 -6.93 -19.86 11.91
N TYR A 345 -7.36 -20.06 13.17
CA TYR A 345 -6.52 -20.62 14.23
C TYR A 345 -6.46 -22.14 14.26
N SER A 346 -7.39 -22.84 13.61
CA SER A 346 -7.43 -24.31 13.53
C SER A 346 -6.37 -24.90 12.58
N ASP A 347 -6.37 -26.23 12.49
CA ASP A 347 -5.55 -27.01 11.55
C ASP A 347 -6.12 -27.03 10.11
N ASP A 348 -7.35 -26.53 9.92
CA ASP A 348 -8.00 -26.43 8.60
C ASP A 348 -8.48 -25.00 8.33
N PRO A 349 -7.55 -24.06 8.05
CA PRO A 349 -7.91 -22.70 7.70
C PRO A 349 -8.45 -22.62 6.27
N TYR A 350 -9.12 -21.51 5.93
CA TYR A 350 -9.53 -21.22 4.56
C TYR A 350 -8.33 -21.23 3.60
N ASP A 351 -8.58 -21.61 2.34
CA ASP A 351 -7.52 -21.73 1.33
C ASP A 351 -6.74 -20.43 1.10
N CYS A 352 -7.41 -19.27 1.17
CA CYS A 352 -6.77 -17.96 1.08
C CYS A 352 -5.78 -17.67 2.23
N CYS A 353 -5.89 -18.38 3.36
CA CYS A 353 -4.95 -18.28 4.47
C CYS A 353 -3.77 -19.26 4.36
N LYS A 354 -3.90 -20.34 3.58
CA LYS A 354 -2.85 -21.36 3.44
C LYS A 354 -1.65 -20.77 2.69
N GLY A 355 -0.51 -20.66 3.38
CA GLY A 355 0.72 -20.10 2.80
C GLY A 355 0.70 -18.58 2.61
N CYS A 356 -0.27 -17.86 3.20
CA CYS A 356 -0.35 -16.41 3.09
C CYS A 356 0.86 -15.74 3.76
N THR A 357 1.55 -14.87 3.02
CA THR A 357 2.77 -14.18 3.46
C THR A 357 2.52 -13.02 4.42
N TYR A 358 1.26 -12.59 4.60
CA TYR A 358 0.87 -11.58 5.58
C TYR A 358 0.68 -12.14 7.00
N ILE A 359 0.71 -13.47 7.16
CA ILE A 359 0.63 -14.10 8.47
C ILE A 359 1.95 -13.91 9.20
N THR A 360 1.86 -13.37 10.41
CA THR A 360 2.98 -13.22 11.34
C THR A 360 2.85 -14.20 12.49
N TYR A 361 3.87 -14.30 13.34
CA TYR A 361 3.83 -15.09 14.56
C TYR A 361 4.14 -14.17 15.74
N ILE A 362 3.24 -14.13 16.73
CA ILE A 362 3.37 -13.28 17.91
C ILE A 362 3.38 -14.13 19.19
N PRO A 363 3.99 -13.65 20.29
CA PRO A 363 3.91 -14.33 21.57
C PRO A 363 2.46 -14.53 22.02
N ARG A 364 2.14 -15.72 22.53
CA ARG A 364 0.79 -16.02 23.02
C ARG A 364 0.31 -15.05 24.10
N SER A 365 1.23 -14.56 24.93
CA SER A 365 0.95 -13.59 26.00
C SER A 365 0.41 -12.26 25.51
N VAL A 366 0.72 -11.85 24.26
CA VAL A 366 0.24 -10.58 23.70
C VAL A 366 -1.00 -10.74 22.82
N LEU A 367 -1.33 -11.97 22.40
CA LEU A 367 -2.43 -12.25 21.47
C LEU A 367 -3.77 -11.68 21.94
N ALA A 368 -4.11 -11.83 23.23
CA ALA A 368 -5.36 -11.32 23.77
C ALA A 368 -5.45 -9.79 23.65
N GLY A 369 -4.34 -9.08 23.94
CA GLY A 369 -4.27 -7.62 23.78
C GLY A 369 -4.29 -7.20 22.31
N GLU A 370 -3.58 -7.92 21.44
CA GLU A 370 -3.49 -7.63 20.01
C GLU A 370 -4.80 -7.83 19.29
N ILE A 371 -5.54 -8.88 19.59
CA ILE A 371 -6.84 -9.04 18.97
C ILE A 371 -7.76 -7.92 19.53
N ALA A 372 -7.66 -7.56 20.83
CA ALA A 372 -8.66 -6.72 21.55
C ALA A 372 -8.51 -5.22 21.41
N ALA A 373 -7.30 -4.76 21.08
CA ALA A 373 -7.03 -3.37 20.74
C ALA A 373 -7.89 -2.91 19.54
#